data_AF-A0A822EQT2-F1
#
_entry.id   AF-A0A822EQT2-F1
#
_cell.length_a   1.000
_cell.length_b   1.000
_cell.length_c   1.000
_cell.angle_alpha   90.00
_cell.angle_beta   90.00
_cell.angle_gamma   90.00
#
_symmetry.space_group_name_H-M   'P 1'
#
loop_
_entity.id
_entity.type
_entity.pdbx_description
1 polymer ?
#
loop_
_entity_poly.entity_id
_entity_poly.type
_entity_poly.pdbx_seq_one_letter_code
_entity_poly.pdbx_strand_id
1 'polypeptide(L)'
;FLTALAKISAAPRQTVWRGLRLDLSNDDPPGEEVTWWAFSSCTTSLRVLESDLYLGNIETRTLFSIETINGRTIRSHFHSTTKDEILLLPRTFLEVKSQLNPASNLHIIHLQQKKNIKTMDEVFFDLLV
;
A
#
# COMPACT_ATOMS: atom_id res chain seq x y z
N PHE A 1 6.50 0.56 -19.13
CA PHE A 1 5.72 0.47 -17.89
C PHE A 1 6.13 1.54 -16.88
N LEU A 2 7.41 1.59 -16.46
CA LEU A 2 7.91 2.55 -15.46
C LEU A 2 7.77 4.03 -15.87
N THR A 3 7.94 4.36 -17.16
CA THR A 3 7.83 5.75 -17.66
C THR A 3 6.41 6.33 -17.56
N ALA A 4 5.37 5.50 -17.56
CA ALA A 4 4.00 5.96 -17.39
C ALA A 4 3.74 6.39 -15.94
N LEU A 5 4.29 5.66 -14.96
CA LEU A 5 4.13 5.95 -13.53
C LEU A 5 4.78 7.28 -13.11
N ALA A 6 5.88 7.66 -13.77
CA ALA A 6 6.52 8.96 -13.57
C ALA A 6 5.61 10.13 -13.99
N LYS A 7 4.66 9.90 -14.91
CA LYS A 7 3.73 10.92 -15.42
C LYS A 7 2.39 10.94 -14.66
N ILE A 8 2.13 9.94 -13.82
CA ILE A 8 0.91 9.88 -13.01
C ILE A 8 1.13 10.74 -11.76
N SER A 9 0.18 11.63 -11.50
CA SER A 9 0.21 12.51 -10.34
C SER A 9 0.20 11.71 -9.02
N ALA A 10 1.01 12.16 -8.07
CA ALA A 10 0.92 11.68 -6.70
C ALA A 10 -0.44 12.09 -6.11
N ALA A 11 -1.09 11.14 -5.43
CA ALA A 11 -2.25 11.45 -4.61
C ALA A 11 -1.79 12.17 -3.32
N PRO A 12 -2.67 12.97 -2.68
CA PRO A 12 -2.40 13.53 -1.37
C PRO A 12 -2.09 12.44 -0.33
N ARG A 13 -1.43 12.84 0.77
CA ARG A 13 -1.21 11.95 1.91
C ARG A 13 -2.55 11.42 2.41
N GLN A 14 -2.67 10.10 2.51
CA GLN A 14 -3.91 9.44 2.92
C GLN A 14 -3.65 8.01 3.34
N THR A 15 -4.59 7.45 4.11
CA THR A 15 -4.61 6.02 4.42
C THR A 15 -5.19 5.24 3.24
N VAL A 16 -4.49 4.18 2.86
CA VAL A 16 -4.96 3.19 1.89
C VAL A 16 -4.95 1.81 2.52
N TRP A 17 -5.74 0.92 1.95
CA TRP A 17 -5.99 -0.41 2.47
C TRP A 17 -5.58 -1.47 1.47
N ARG A 18 -4.93 -2.53 1.94
CA ARG A 18 -4.57 -3.70 1.14
C ARG A 18 -4.92 -4.96 1.92
N GLY A 19 -5.76 -5.82 1.33
CA GLY A 19 -6.07 -7.14 1.85
C GLY A 19 -5.21 -8.25 1.24
N LEU A 20 -4.78 -9.21 2.05
CA LEU A 20 -4.15 -10.46 1.62
C LEU A 20 -4.79 -11.65 2.35
N ARG A 21 -4.96 -12.78 1.64
CA ARG A 21 -5.50 -14.03 2.17
C ARG A 21 -4.39 -14.93 2.75
N LEU A 22 -3.61 -14.35 3.65
CA LEU A 22 -2.59 -15.05 4.46
C LEU A 22 -2.32 -14.25 5.74
N ASP A 23 -1.77 -14.93 6.75
CA ASP A 23 -1.28 -14.30 7.98
C ASP A 23 0.16 -13.80 7.78
N LEU A 24 0.38 -12.50 8.01
CA LEU A 24 1.70 -11.85 7.98
C LEU A 24 2.02 -11.16 9.32
N SER A 25 1.21 -11.41 10.37
CA SER A 25 1.38 -10.73 11.66
C SER A 25 2.73 -11.03 12.33
N ASN A 26 3.34 -12.18 12.05
CA ASN A 26 4.64 -12.55 12.60
C ASN A 26 5.83 -11.98 11.81
N ASP A 27 5.62 -11.56 10.55
CA ASP A 27 6.70 -11.13 9.66
C ASP A 27 7.09 -9.66 9.90
N ASP A 28 6.12 -8.85 10.34
CA ASP A 28 6.25 -7.39 10.44
C ASP A 28 5.95 -6.89 11.87
N PRO A 29 6.76 -7.17 12.90
CA PRO A 29 6.45 -6.76 14.27
C PRO A 29 6.50 -5.23 14.46
N PRO A 30 5.72 -4.66 15.42
CA PRO A 30 5.72 -3.21 15.66
C PRO A 30 7.10 -2.64 15.97
N GLY A 31 7.41 -1.49 15.37
CA GLY A 31 8.70 -0.80 15.48
C GLY A 31 9.70 -1.11 14.37
N GLU A 32 9.46 -2.15 13.57
CA GLU A 32 10.34 -2.50 12.45
C GLU A 32 10.15 -1.57 11.24
N GLU A 33 11.24 -1.42 10.48
CA GLU A 33 11.22 -0.75 9.18
C GLU A 33 11.20 -1.78 8.06
N VAL A 34 10.19 -1.71 7.20
CA VAL A 34 9.96 -2.66 6.12
C VAL A 34 10.02 -1.96 4.77
N THR A 35 10.62 -2.62 3.78
CA THR A 35 10.61 -2.14 2.39
C THR A 35 9.54 -2.88 1.61
N TRP A 36 8.54 -2.14 1.13
CA TRP A 36 7.51 -2.69 0.27
C TRP A 36 8.04 -2.83 -1.17
N TRP A 37 8.36 -4.06 -1.57
CA TRP A 37 9.07 -4.32 -2.82
C TRP A 37 8.20 -4.32 -4.08
N ALA A 38 6.91 -4.62 -3.95
CA ALA A 38 6.04 -4.84 -5.09
C ALA A 38 5.18 -3.62 -5.44
N PHE A 39 4.75 -3.53 -6.70
CA PHE A 39 3.57 -2.75 -7.03
C PHE A 39 2.35 -3.36 -6.35
N SER A 40 1.52 -2.55 -5.71
CA SER A 40 0.32 -3.06 -5.06
C SER A 40 -0.85 -2.13 -5.25
N SER A 41 -1.94 -2.70 -5.77
CA SER A 41 -3.23 -2.02 -5.82
C SER A 41 -3.79 -1.95 -4.40
N CYS A 42 -4.05 -0.73 -3.95
CA CYS A 42 -4.65 -0.42 -2.67
C CYS A 42 -5.96 0.33 -2.91
N THR A 43 -6.82 0.31 -1.90
CA THR A 43 -8.08 1.04 -1.95
C THR A 43 -8.18 2.10 -0.85
N THR A 44 -8.87 3.20 -1.12
CA THR A 44 -9.28 4.17 -0.08
C THR A 44 -10.60 3.76 0.59
N SER A 45 -11.27 2.71 0.09
CA SER A 45 -12.60 2.28 0.54
C SER A 45 -12.55 0.87 1.12
N LEU A 46 -12.75 0.74 2.43
CA LEU A 46 -12.83 -0.56 3.10
C LEU A 46 -13.95 -1.45 2.55
N ARG A 47 -15.03 -0.85 2.03
CA ARG A 47 -16.16 -1.57 1.43
C ARG A 47 -15.71 -2.46 0.27
N VAL A 48 -14.69 -2.07 -0.48
CA VAL A 48 -14.14 -2.89 -1.57
C VAL A 48 -13.57 -4.20 -1.04
N LEU A 49 -13.03 -4.21 0.18
CA LEU A 49 -12.43 -5.39 0.80
C LEU A 49 -13.46 -6.39 1.35
N GLU A 50 -14.73 -6.04 1.43
CA GLU A 50 -15.80 -6.99 1.78
C GLU A 50 -15.94 -8.11 0.73
N SER A 51 -15.52 -7.86 -0.51
CA SER A 51 -15.54 -8.86 -1.56
C SER A 51 -14.42 -9.90 -1.40
N ASP A 52 -14.78 -11.16 -1.57
CA ASP A 52 -13.86 -12.32 -1.54
C ASP A 52 -12.74 -12.24 -2.59
N LEU A 53 -12.91 -11.41 -3.63
CA LEU A 53 -11.87 -11.15 -4.62
C LEU A 53 -10.66 -10.42 -4.02
N TYR A 54 -10.85 -9.65 -2.94
CA TYR A 54 -9.79 -8.82 -2.35
C TYR A 54 -9.38 -9.28 -0.96
N LEU A 55 -10.34 -9.48 -0.06
CA LEU A 55 -10.07 -9.90 1.32
C LEU A 55 -11.14 -10.86 1.83
N GLY A 56 -12.42 -10.48 1.73
CA GLY A 56 -13.52 -11.29 2.25
C GLY A 56 -13.43 -11.49 3.77
N ASN A 57 -14.10 -12.52 4.27
CA ASN A 57 -14.20 -12.79 5.72
C ASN A 57 -13.95 -14.24 6.15
N ILE A 58 -13.72 -15.16 5.21
CA ILE A 58 -13.69 -16.61 5.48
C ILE A 58 -12.29 -17.07 5.91
N GLU A 59 -11.29 -16.79 5.08
CA GLU A 59 -9.92 -17.29 5.26
C GLU A 59 -9.13 -16.47 6.30
N THR A 60 -8.05 -17.05 6.81
CA THR A 60 -7.04 -16.31 7.57
C THR A 60 -6.45 -15.23 6.69
N ARG A 61 -6.47 -13.99 7.18
CA ARG A 61 -6.20 -12.83 6.33
C ARG A 61 -5.55 -11.69 7.07
N THR A 62 -4.78 -10.92 6.31
CA THR A 62 -4.11 -9.71 6.77
C THR A 62 -4.70 -8.49 6.06
N LEU A 63 -5.08 -7.49 6.84
CA LEU A 63 -5.47 -6.17 6.37
C LEU A 63 -4.37 -5.16 6.72
N PHE A 64 -3.73 -4.60 5.70
CA PHE A 64 -2.82 -3.49 5.88
C PHE A 64 -3.58 -2.17 5.88
N SER A 65 -3.34 -1.36 6.92
CA SER A 65 -3.66 0.07 6.98
C SER A 65 -2.39 0.85 6.70
N ILE A 66 -2.29 1.53 5.55
CA ILE A 66 -1.03 2.14 5.11
C ILE A 66 -1.21 3.65 4.98
N GLU A 67 -0.55 4.44 5.82
CA GLU A 67 -0.47 5.89 5.67
C GLU A 67 0.55 6.23 4.57
N THR A 68 0.06 6.56 3.37
CA THR A 68 0.91 6.83 2.22
C THR A 68 1.22 8.32 2.07
N ILE A 69 2.36 8.62 1.44
CA ILE A 69 2.82 9.97 1.10
C ILE A 69 2.69 10.23 -0.40
N ASN A 70 3.01 9.23 -1.21
CA ASN A 70 3.20 9.40 -2.66
C ASN A 70 2.56 8.27 -3.49
N GLY A 71 1.48 7.66 -2.98
CA GLY A 71 0.68 6.71 -3.77
C GLY A 71 0.22 7.34 -5.09
N ARG A 72 0.05 6.54 -6.14
CA ARG A 72 -0.36 7.02 -7.47
C ARG A 72 -1.84 6.76 -7.67
N THR A 73 -2.60 7.82 -7.92
CA THR A 73 -4.00 7.64 -8.35
C THR A 73 -4.01 7.28 -9.82
N ILE A 74 -4.61 6.14 -10.17
CA ILE A 74 -4.72 5.72 -11.56
C ILE A 74 -6.07 6.11 -12.18
N ARG A 75 -6.89 6.87 -11.45
CA ARG A 75 -8.25 7.27 -11.80
C ARG A 75 -8.38 7.96 -13.16
N SER A 76 -7.41 8.80 -13.54
CA SER A 76 -7.47 9.55 -14.81
C SER A 76 -7.22 8.70 -16.06
N HIS A 77 -6.79 7.44 -15.89
CA HIS A 77 -6.34 6.58 -16.98
C HIS A 77 -7.20 5.33 -17.18
N PHE A 78 -8.20 5.09 -16.33
CA PHE A 78 -9.13 3.97 -16.44
C PHE A 78 -10.57 4.47 -16.64
N HIS A 79 -11.26 3.90 -17.63
CA HIS A 79 -12.64 4.24 -17.99
C HIS A 79 -13.68 3.61 -17.03
N SER A 80 -13.23 2.84 -16.04
CA SER A 80 -14.09 2.23 -15.01
C SER A 80 -14.15 3.08 -13.75
N THR A 81 -15.35 3.15 -13.17
CA THR A 81 -15.77 4.03 -12.07
C THR A 81 -15.13 3.69 -10.70
N THR A 82 -14.03 2.94 -10.65
CA THR A 82 -13.37 2.56 -9.40
C THR A 82 -12.51 3.72 -8.90
N LYS A 83 -13.18 4.72 -8.33
CA LYS A 83 -12.59 5.98 -7.83
C LYS A 83 -11.62 5.80 -6.65
N ASP A 84 -11.55 4.59 -6.11
CA ASP A 84 -10.91 4.31 -4.84
C ASP A 84 -9.55 3.63 -4.98
N GLU A 85 -9.01 3.49 -6.20
CA GLU A 85 -7.74 2.79 -6.41
C GLU A 85 -6.51 3.71 -6.30
N ILE A 86 -5.58 3.31 -5.43
CA ILE A 86 -4.27 3.92 -5.26
C ILE A 86 -3.21 2.84 -5.47
N LEU A 87 -2.28 3.08 -6.38
CA LEU A 87 -1.14 2.21 -6.60
C LEU A 87 -0.01 2.60 -5.63
N LEU A 88 0.32 1.68 -4.72
CA LEU A 88 1.52 1.74 -3.91
C LEU A 88 2.73 1.34 -4.77
N LEU A 89 3.77 2.17 -4.73
CA LEU A 89 4.97 1.99 -5.54
C LEU A 89 5.94 1.00 -4.86
N PRO A 90 6.76 0.27 -5.65
CA PRO A 90 7.85 -0.53 -5.11
C PRO A 90 8.88 0.36 -4.44
N ARG A 91 9.69 -0.26 -3.57
CA ARG A 91 10.71 0.43 -2.76
C ARG A 91 10.09 1.54 -1.88
N THR A 92 8.87 1.31 -1.40
CA THR A 92 8.25 2.19 -0.41
C THR A 92 8.73 1.78 0.98
N PHE A 93 9.40 2.70 1.69
CA PHE A 93 9.83 2.49 3.07
C PHE A 93 8.68 2.75 4.03
N LEU A 94 8.35 1.76 4.85
CA LEU A 94 7.25 1.78 5.80
C LEU A 94 7.79 1.45 7.20
N GLU A 95 7.20 2.04 8.22
CA GLU A 95 7.40 1.64 9.62
C GLU A 95 6.14 0.93 10.11
N VAL A 96 6.30 -0.21 10.77
CA VAL A 96 5.19 -0.89 11.46
C VAL A 96 4.84 -0.11 12.73
N LYS A 97 3.69 0.56 12.73
CA LYS A 97 3.24 1.37 13.87
C LYS A 97 2.55 0.55 14.92
N SER A 98 1.68 -0.37 14.50
CA SER A 98 0.90 -1.20 15.41
C SER A 98 0.34 -2.43 14.70
N GLN A 99 -0.09 -3.40 15.49
CA GLN A 99 -0.85 -4.55 15.03
C GLN A 99 -2.08 -4.75 15.91
N LEU A 100 -3.14 -5.30 15.33
CA LEU A 100 -4.36 -5.67 16.03
C LEU A 100 -4.93 -6.96 15.44
N ASN A 101 -5.26 -7.93 16.29
CA ASN A 101 -5.85 -9.21 15.90
C ASN A 101 -7.27 -9.33 16.47
N PRO A 102 -8.27 -8.63 15.88
CA PRO A 102 -9.62 -8.55 16.47
C PRO A 102 -10.40 -9.86 16.37
N ALA A 103 -9.96 -10.79 15.52
CA ALA A 103 -10.51 -12.14 15.39
C ALA A 103 -9.37 -13.13 15.12
N SER A 104 -9.62 -14.42 15.33
CA SER A 104 -8.62 -15.48 15.12
C SER A 104 -8.12 -15.58 13.69
N ASN A 105 -8.93 -15.17 12.71
CA ASN A 105 -8.61 -15.23 11.29
C ASN A 105 -8.35 -13.86 10.64
N LEU A 106 -8.27 -12.78 11.43
CA LEU A 106 -8.04 -11.43 10.92
C LEU A 106 -6.90 -10.76 11.68
N HIS A 107 -5.87 -10.40 10.92
CA HIS A 107 -4.71 -9.66 11.38
C HIS A 107 -4.72 -8.28 10.73
N ILE A 108 -4.56 -7.22 11.53
CA ILE A 108 -4.48 -5.85 11.03
C ILE A 108 -3.09 -5.32 11.33
N ILE A 109 -2.40 -4.85 10.30
CA ILE A 109 -1.05 -4.27 10.40
C ILE A 109 -1.13 -2.81 9.97
N HIS A 110 -0.76 -1.90 10.86
CA HIS A 110 -0.72 -0.47 10.58
C HIS A 110 0.70 -0.05 10.22
N LEU A 111 0.83 0.47 9.01
CA LEU A 111 2.08 0.89 8.40
C LEU A 111 2.05 2.40 8.16
N GLN A 112 3.16 3.06 8.43
CA GLN A 112 3.35 4.47 8.08
C GLN A 112 4.49 4.61 7.10
N GLN A 113 4.20 5.21 5.94
CA GLN A 113 5.26 5.51 4.99
C GLN A 113 6.21 6.57 5.53
N LYS A 114 7.50 6.26 5.47
CA LYS A 114 8.58 7.16 5.82
C LYS A 114 8.97 7.97 4.59
N LYS A 115 9.23 9.27 4.78
CA LYS A 115 9.93 10.04 3.75
C LYS A 115 11.35 9.51 3.68
N ASN A 116 11.79 9.08 2.50
CA ASN A 116 13.21 8.86 2.31
C ASN A 116 13.90 10.23 2.33
N ILE A 117 14.73 10.48 3.36
CA ILE A 117 15.49 11.73 3.51
C ILE A 117 16.73 11.71 2.59
N LYS A 118 17.09 10.54 2.00
CA LYS A 118 18.08 10.47 0.93
C LYS A 118 17.43 10.92 -0.39
N THR A 119 17.42 12.25 -0.52
CA THR A 119 17.44 13.08 -1.73
C THR A 119 16.50 12.68 -2.87
N MET A 120 15.48 13.52 -3.08
CA MET A 120 14.59 13.55 -4.23
C MET A 120 15.33 13.80 -5.57
N ASP A 121 16.65 14.03 -5.52
CA ASP A 121 17.53 14.30 -6.65
C ASP A 121 18.27 13.04 -7.19
N GLU A 122 18.43 11.98 -6.39
CA GLU A 122 19.23 10.81 -6.82
C GLU A 122 18.45 9.80 -7.69
N VAL A 123 17.13 9.74 -7.57
CA VAL A 123 16.32 8.71 -8.24
C VAL A 123 16.07 9.02 -9.72
N PHE A 124 16.22 10.27 -10.17
CA PHE A 124 16.09 10.62 -11.59
C PHE A 124 17.37 10.32 -12.40
N PHE A 125 18.54 10.21 -11.76
CA PHE A 125 19.79 9.92 -12.46
C PHE A 125 20.01 8.42 -12.70
N ASP A 126 19.58 7.55 -11.78
CA ASP A 126 19.79 6.09 -11.91
C ASP A 126 18.91 5.39 -12.97
N LEU A 127 17.98 6.11 -13.60
CA LEU A 127 17.11 5.59 -14.66
C LEU A 127 17.48 6.10 -16.07
N LEU A 128 18.54 6.91 -16.19
CA LEU A 128 18.97 7.53 -17.45
C LEU A 128 20.47 7.34 -17.76
N VAL A 129 21.17 6.43 -17.08
CA VAL A 129 22.53 6.00 -17.43
C VAL A 129 22.54 4.52 -17.80
#